data_AF-A0A1F6JKG8-F1
#
_entry.id   AF-A0A1F6JKG8-F1
#
_cell.length_a   1.000
_cell.length_b   1.000
_cell.length_c   1.000
_cell.angle_alpha   90.00
_cell.angle_beta   90.00
_cell.angle_gamma   90.00
#
_symmetry.space_group_name_H-M   'P 1'
#
loop_
_entity.id
_entity.type
_entity.pdbx_description
1 polymer ?
#
loop_
_entity_poly.entity_id
_entity_poly.type
_entity_poly.pdbx_seq_one_letter_code
_entity_poly.pdbx_strand_id
1 'polypeptide(L)'
;MAKITKGDVYNFVKENLVPVNNKRVECADGRYMPEQSQGAIRAFGGDFGFVLAFAAALREEGTHLLPNQIVERYYNAIQQIRGEDTRLYYHTDEHNHAEGKIGCGHAEKATDAANDGMYGVRSLEAQNLYQTFARHPSSSITILNGHHEEKGVLQVEGKSHSLNSRKHKNMFFVVTPDMIDHLIDTLAPIFSQGLEVPLDPQDIKDSYEMQQDATAKLLGADKLPTYKVGFNNNGHFVMEQLPKKKAS
;
A
#
# COMPACT_ATOMS: atom_id res chain seq x y z
N MET A 1 0.55 -26.70 -7.51
CA MET A 1 1.20 -25.53 -8.13
C MET A 1 2.70 -25.76 -8.20
N ALA A 2 3.35 -25.46 -9.31
CA ALA A 2 4.82 -25.53 -9.38
C ALA A 2 5.43 -24.54 -8.38
N LYS A 3 6.37 -25.00 -7.55
CA LYS A 3 7.10 -24.12 -6.62
C LYS A 3 7.90 -23.10 -7.42
N ILE A 4 7.81 -21.83 -7.04
CA ILE A 4 8.66 -20.79 -7.62
C ILE A 4 10.12 -21.02 -7.22
N THR A 5 11.04 -20.87 -8.16
CA THR A 5 12.48 -20.99 -7.91
C THR A 5 13.09 -19.63 -7.61
N LYS A 6 14.25 -19.59 -6.92
CA LYS A 6 15.00 -18.34 -6.75
C LYS A 6 15.37 -17.69 -8.09
N GLY A 7 15.60 -18.48 -9.14
CA GLY A 7 15.88 -17.99 -10.49
C GLY A 7 14.67 -17.27 -11.11
N ASP A 8 13.46 -17.77 -10.87
CA ASP A 8 12.23 -17.11 -11.34
C ASP A 8 12.04 -15.74 -10.68
N VAL A 9 12.29 -15.66 -9.37
CA VAL A 9 12.22 -14.39 -8.63
C VAL A 9 13.29 -13.42 -9.13
N TYR A 10 14.53 -13.90 -9.28
CA TYR A 10 15.63 -13.08 -9.79
C TYR A 10 15.34 -12.51 -11.19
N ASN A 11 14.83 -13.33 -12.11
CA ASN A 11 14.46 -12.89 -13.45
C ASN A 11 13.31 -11.90 -13.42
N PHE A 12 12.30 -12.12 -12.55
CA PHE A 12 11.22 -11.16 -12.35
C PHE A 12 11.77 -9.80 -11.92
N VAL A 13 12.61 -9.76 -10.88
CA VAL A 13 13.23 -8.53 -10.39
C VAL A 13 14.03 -7.86 -11.49
N LYS A 14 14.93 -8.59 -12.15
CA LYS A 14 15.77 -8.05 -13.22
C LYS A 14 14.99 -7.41 -14.37
N GLU A 15 13.86 -8.02 -14.76
CA GLU A 15 13.05 -7.55 -15.89
C GLU A 15 12.11 -6.39 -15.55
N ASN A 16 11.75 -6.22 -14.26
CA ASN A 16 10.70 -5.28 -13.84
C ASN A 16 11.21 -4.16 -12.94
N LEU A 17 12.50 -4.14 -12.61
CA LEU A 17 13.14 -3.08 -11.84
C LEU A 17 13.18 -1.78 -12.65
N VAL A 18 12.60 -0.72 -12.08
CA VAL A 18 12.49 0.58 -12.72
C VAL A 18 12.77 1.70 -11.71
N PRO A 19 13.20 2.88 -12.17
CA PRO A 19 13.29 4.06 -11.32
C PRO A 19 11.93 4.41 -10.70
N VAL A 20 11.95 4.94 -9.49
CA VAL A 20 10.72 5.37 -8.82
C VAL A 20 10.06 6.56 -9.53
N ASN A 21 8.73 6.56 -9.51
CA ASN A 21 7.86 7.68 -9.80
C ASN A 21 7.11 8.08 -8.52
N ASN A 22 7.65 9.08 -7.81
CA ASN A 22 7.10 9.55 -6.53
C ASN A 22 5.73 10.25 -6.65
N LYS A 23 5.18 10.39 -7.86
CA LYS A 23 3.84 10.96 -8.07
C LYS A 23 2.72 9.92 -7.97
N ARG A 24 3.03 8.63 -7.83
CA ARG A 24 2.03 7.56 -7.78
C ARG A 24 2.31 6.60 -6.65
N VAL A 25 1.25 6.27 -5.92
CA VAL A 25 1.21 5.16 -4.96
C VAL A 25 0.22 4.16 -5.49
N GLU A 26 0.57 2.88 -5.54
CA GLU A 26 -0.34 1.82 -5.98
C GLU A 26 -0.35 0.70 -4.96
N CYS A 27 -1.43 -0.09 -4.94
CA CYS A 27 -1.54 -1.22 -4.03
C CYS A 27 -0.43 -2.24 -4.29
N ALA A 28 0.02 -2.97 -3.26
CA ALA A 28 1.00 -4.03 -3.38
C ALA A 28 0.59 -5.21 -4.30
N ASP A 29 -0.70 -5.33 -4.64
CA ASP A 29 -1.32 -6.38 -5.48
C ASP A 29 -0.53 -6.69 -6.76
N GLY A 30 -0.35 -7.97 -7.07
CA GLY A 30 0.47 -8.41 -8.21
C GLY A 30 -0.23 -8.37 -9.57
N ARG A 31 -1.54 -8.07 -9.64
CA ARG A 31 -2.36 -8.11 -10.86
C ARG A 31 -2.25 -6.86 -11.74
N TYR A 32 -1.54 -5.83 -11.28
CA TYR A 32 -1.31 -4.64 -12.10
C TYR A 32 -0.63 -4.99 -13.41
N MET A 33 -0.99 -4.28 -14.47
CA MET A 33 -0.20 -4.25 -15.69
C MET A 33 1.06 -3.39 -15.49
N PRO A 34 2.13 -3.62 -16.27
CA PRO A 34 3.36 -2.84 -16.16
C PRO A 34 3.12 -1.32 -16.23
N GLU A 35 2.28 -0.87 -17.16
CA GLU A 35 1.91 0.53 -17.37
C GLU A 35 1.07 1.13 -16.22
N GLN A 36 0.32 0.28 -15.52
CA GLN A 36 -0.50 0.73 -14.38
C GLN A 36 0.34 0.91 -13.10
N SER A 37 1.47 0.21 -12.99
CA SER A 37 2.34 0.21 -11.81
C SER A 37 3.69 0.90 -12.03
N GLN A 38 3.88 1.58 -13.16
CA GLN A 38 5.17 2.11 -13.62
C GLN A 38 5.89 2.98 -12.57
N GLY A 39 6.89 2.39 -11.91
CA GLY A 39 7.71 3.06 -10.91
C GLY A 39 6.96 3.49 -9.64
N ALA A 40 5.70 3.11 -9.45
CA ALA A 40 4.90 3.57 -8.33
C ALA A 40 5.53 3.17 -6.99
N ILE A 41 5.29 3.96 -5.95
CA ILE A 41 5.44 3.50 -4.57
C ILE A 41 4.41 2.38 -4.38
N ARG A 42 4.85 1.21 -3.88
CA ARG A 42 4.00 0.03 -3.78
C ARG A 42 3.68 -0.23 -2.31
N ALA A 43 2.41 -0.06 -1.95
CA ALA A 43 1.95 0.02 -0.57
C ALA A 43 0.59 -0.67 -0.47
N PHE A 44 0.36 -1.55 0.50
CA PHE A 44 -0.98 -2.11 0.72
C PHE A 44 -2.03 -0.99 0.83
N GLY A 45 -3.15 -1.14 0.10
CA GLY A 45 -4.24 -0.17 0.07
C GLY A 45 -4.04 1.04 -0.85
N GLY A 46 -2.86 1.21 -1.46
CA GLY A 46 -2.57 2.43 -2.24
C GLY A 46 -2.63 3.69 -1.35
N ASP A 47 -3.07 4.82 -1.90
CA ASP A 47 -3.25 6.05 -1.10
C ASP A 47 -4.31 5.88 0.02
N PHE A 48 -5.29 4.99 -0.17
CA PHE A 48 -6.28 4.70 0.89
C PHE A 48 -5.64 4.02 2.11
N GLY A 49 -4.62 3.18 1.92
CA GLY A 49 -3.89 2.56 3.03
C GLY A 49 -3.21 3.59 3.93
N PHE A 50 -2.66 4.66 3.35
CA PHE A 50 -2.11 5.77 4.13
C PHE A 50 -3.23 6.52 4.86
N VAL A 51 -4.32 6.87 4.18
CA VAL A 51 -5.48 7.53 4.81
C VAL A 51 -5.98 6.74 6.02
N LEU A 52 -6.03 5.41 5.90
CA LEU A 52 -6.42 4.52 6.99
C LEU A 52 -5.39 4.51 8.14
N ALA A 53 -4.09 4.51 7.85
CA ALA A 53 -3.03 4.62 8.85
C ALA A 53 -3.07 5.96 9.61
N PHE A 54 -3.29 7.08 8.91
CA PHE A 54 -3.50 8.39 9.54
C PHE A 54 -4.74 8.39 10.44
N ALA A 55 -5.84 7.75 10.01
CA ALA A 55 -7.05 7.63 10.84
C ALA A 55 -6.82 6.80 12.11
N ALA A 56 -6.03 5.72 12.03
CA ALA A 56 -5.66 4.90 13.18
C ALA A 56 -4.80 5.69 14.18
N ALA A 57 -3.77 6.40 13.71
CA ALA A 57 -2.92 7.23 14.55
C ALA A 57 -3.71 8.37 15.24
N LEU A 58 -4.61 9.05 14.52
CA LEU A 58 -5.51 10.05 15.12
C LEU A 58 -6.35 9.47 16.26
N ARG A 59 -6.86 8.26 16.07
CA ARG A 59 -7.69 7.59 17.07
C ARG A 59 -6.89 7.23 18.32
N GLU A 60 -5.66 6.76 18.17
CA GLU A 60 -4.75 6.44 19.27
C GLU A 60 -4.46 7.69 20.12
N GLU A 61 -4.23 8.83 19.47
CA GLU A 61 -4.05 10.14 20.10
C GLU A 61 -5.34 10.77 20.64
N GLY A 62 -6.49 10.08 20.53
CA GLY A 62 -7.79 10.61 20.97
C GLY A 62 -8.32 11.79 20.14
N THR A 63 -7.74 12.03 18.97
CA THR A 63 -8.18 13.09 18.04
C THR A 63 -9.28 12.56 17.13
N HIS A 64 -10.46 13.16 17.22
CA HIS A 64 -11.61 12.75 16.41
C HIS A 64 -11.86 13.71 15.25
N LEU A 65 -11.56 13.25 14.03
CA LEU A 65 -11.90 13.94 12.80
C LEU A 65 -12.98 13.16 12.03
N LEU A 66 -13.83 13.88 11.32
CA LEU A 66 -14.77 13.28 10.37
C LEU A 66 -14.01 12.71 9.16
N PRO A 67 -14.52 11.65 8.51
CA PRO A 67 -13.88 11.04 7.34
C PRO A 67 -13.47 12.03 6.24
N ASN A 68 -14.32 13.02 5.94
CA ASN A 68 -14.01 14.05 4.94
C ASN A 68 -12.84 14.93 5.38
N GLN A 69 -12.74 15.27 6.66
CA GLN A 69 -11.61 16.06 7.16
C GLN A 69 -10.29 15.29 7.05
N ILE A 70 -10.29 13.98 7.30
CA ILE A 70 -9.10 13.13 7.17
C ILE A 70 -8.69 13.03 5.69
N VAL A 71 -9.64 12.70 4.80
CA VAL A 71 -9.37 12.57 3.36
C VAL A 71 -8.87 13.89 2.76
N GLU A 72 -9.50 15.02 3.09
CA GLU A 72 -9.07 16.35 2.60
C GLU A 72 -7.70 16.74 3.14
N ARG A 73 -7.40 16.48 4.43
CA ARG A 73 -6.07 16.72 4.99
C ARG A 73 -5.01 15.89 4.29
N TYR A 74 -5.27 14.61 4.05
CA TYR A 74 -4.36 13.74 3.30
C TYR A 74 -4.18 14.26 1.87
N TYR A 75 -5.27 14.59 1.16
CA TYR A 75 -5.23 15.14 -0.19
C TYR A 75 -4.39 16.41 -0.28
N ASN A 76 -4.63 17.36 0.62
CA ASN A 76 -3.87 18.62 0.66
C ASN A 76 -2.38 18.39 0.96
N ALA A 77 -2.07 17.47 1.88
CA ALA A 77 -0.69 17.12 2.19
C ALA A 77 0.03 16.47 0.99
N ILE A 78 -0.62 15.52 0.32
CA ILE A 78 -0.02 14.84 -0.83
C ILE A 78 0.06 15.75 -2.06
N GLN A 79 -0.88 16.69 -2.22
CA GLN A 79 -0.84 17.70 -3.28
C GLN A 79 0.38 18.62 -3.16
N GLN A 80 0.78 18.99 -1.94
CA GLN A 80 2.00 19.79 -1.73
C GLN A 80 3.29 19.05 -2.12
N ILE A 81 3.26 17.71 -2.07
CA ILE A 81 4.41 16.86 -2.44
C ILE A 81 4.42 16.56 -3.95
N ARG A 82 3.25 16.26 -4.53
CA ARG A 82 3.13 15.76 -5.91
C ARG A 82 2.80 16.85 -6.94
N GLY A 83 2.30 18.01 -6.52
CA GLY A 83 1.94 19.16 -7.36
C GLY A 83 0.44 19.26 -7.71
N GLU A 84 0.07 20.21 -8.59
CA GLU A 84 -1.34 20.51 -8.89
C GLU A 84 -2.12 19.34 -9.52
N ASP A 85 -1.47 18.51 -10.34
CA ASP A 85 -2.08 17.36 -11.02
C ASP A 85 -2.26 16.11 -10.14
N THR A 86 -2.21 16.29 -8.81
CA THR A 86 -2.24 15.19 -7.85
C THR A 86 -3.55 14.40 -7.91
N ARG A 87 -3.41 13.08 -7.86
CA ARG A 87 -4.52 12.13 -7.72
C ARG A 87 -4.31 11.25 -6.50
N LEU A 88 -5.43 10.74 -5.97
CA LEU A 88 -5.47 9.73 -4.93
C LEU A 88 -5.69 8.37 -5.59
N TYR A 89 -4.66 7.54 -5.60
CA TYR A 89 -4.65 6.29 -6.35
C TYR A 89 -5.11 5.12 -5.49
N TYR A 90 -6.03 4.33 -6.06
CA TYR A 90 -6.48 3.07 -5.49
C TYR A 90 -6.93 2.14 -6.62
N HIS A 91 -7.33 0.92 -6.27
CA HIS A 91 -7.88 0.01 -7.26
C HIS A 91 -9.16 -0.68 -6.79
N THR A 92 -9.85 -1.24 -7.77
CA THR A 92 -10.80 -2.34 -7.60
C THR A 92 -10.44 -3.46 -8.58
N ASP A 93 -11.28 -4.50 -8.66
CA ASP A 93 -11.16 -5.56 -9.65
C ASP A 93 -12.41 -5.64 -10.55
N GLU A 94 -12.29 -6.38 -11.65
CA GLU A 94 -13.36 -6.56 -12.64
C GLU A 94 -14.64 -7.21 -12.06
N HIS A 95 -14.57 -7.88 -10.91
CA HIS A 95 -15.73 -8.49 -10.25
C HIS A 95 -16.41 -7.55 -9.24
N ASN A 96 -15.71 -6.50 -8.79
CA ASN A 96 -16.08 -5.63 -7.68
C ASN A 96 -16.06 -4.13 -8.02
N HIS A 97 -16.28 -3.75 -9.29
CA HIS A 97 -16.25 -2.36 -9.75
C HIS A 97 -17.60 -1.61 -9.68
N ALA A 98 -18.68 -2.26 -9.23
CA ALA A 98 -19.97 -1.61 -8.99
C ALA A 98 -19.91 -0.69 -7.75
N GLU A 99 -20.78 0.32 -7.67
CA GLU A 99 -20.82 1.25 -6.53
C GLU A 99 -21.01 0.47 -5.21
N GLY A 100 -20.18 0.78 -4.22
CA GLY A 100 -20.20 0.14 -2.90
C GLY A 100 -19.45 -1.20 -2.82
N LYS A 101 -18.94 -1.74 -3.93
CA LYS A 101 -18.06 -2.90 -3.92
C LYS A 101 -16.59 -2.49 -3.78
N ILE A 102 -15.80 -3.37 -3.16
CA ILE A 102 -14.38 -3.14 -2.86
C ILE A 102 -13.58 -4.32 -3.40
N GLY A 103 -12.82 -4.11 -4.47
CA GLY A 103 -11.95 -5.15 -5.05
C GLY A 103 -10.53 -5.16 -4.48
N CYS A 104 -10.15 -4.15 -3.69
CA CYS A 104 -8.87 -4.12 -3.01
C CYS A 104 -8.94 -4.93 -1.72
N GLY A 105 -8.17 -6.03 -1.62
CA GLY A 105 -8.18 -6.88 -0.43
C GLY A 105 -7.83 -6.15 0.87
N HIS A 106 -6.96 -5.13 0.82
CA HIS A 106 -6.65 -4.32 2.00
C HIS A 106 -7.88 -3.54 2.50
N ALA A 107 -8.57 -2.83 1.60
CA ALA A 107 -9.74 -2.04 1.94
C ALA A 107 -10.93 -2.95 2.30
N GLU A 108 -11.17 -4.02 1.54
CA GLU A 108 -12.27 -4.96 1.79
C GLU A 108 -12.15 -5.57 3.18
N LYS A 109 -10.96 -6.05 3.56
CA LYS A 109 -10.71 -6.60 4.90
C LYS A 109 -10.81 -5.57 6.01
N ALA A 110 -10.35 -4.33 5.81
CA ALA A 110 -10.47 -3.26 6.80
C ALA A 110 -11.94 -2.86 7.07
N THR A 111 -12.79 -2.94 6.05
CA THR A 111 -14.23 -2.59 6.17
C THR A 111 -15.11 -3.75 6.63
N ASP A 112 -14.58 -4.97 6.69
CA ASP A 112 -15.31 -6.15 7.12
C ASP A 112 -15.48 -6.16 8.64
N ALA A 113 -16.73 -6.32 9.11
CA ALA A 113 -17.06 -6.41 10.53
C ALA A 113 -16.38 -7.60 11.23
N ALA A 114 -16.00 -8.65 10.51
CA ALA A 114 -15.26 -9.78 11.06
C ALA A 114 -13.83 -9.43 11.49
N ASN A 115 -13.24 -8.36 10.93
CA ASN A 115 -11.86 -7.92 11.20
C ASN A 115 -11.81 -6.59 11.97
N ASP A 116 -12.92 -6.23 12.60
CA ASP A 116 -13.10 -4.97 13.29
C ASP A 116 -12.01 -4.71 14.35
N GLY A 117 -11.37 -3.53 14.28
CA GLY A 117 -10.24 -3.15 15.12
C GLY A 117 -8.86 -3.66 14.66
N MET A 118 -8.78 -4.66 13.77
CA MET A 118 -7.48 -5.20 13.31
C MET A 118 -6.63 -4.20 12.52
N TYR A 119 -7.27 -3.16 11.97
CA TYR A 119 -6.63 -2.11 11.18
C TYR A 119 -6.41 -0.81 11.98
N GLY A 120 -6.58 -0.85 13.30
CA GLY A 120 -6.45 0.33 14.18
C GLY A 120 -7.68 1.25 14.20
N VAL A 121 -8.67 0.96 13.37
CA VAL A 121 -9.97 1.66 13.35
C VAL A 121 -11.11 0.65 13.39
N ARG A 122 -12.32 1.12 13.73
CA ARG A 122 -13.54 0.30 13.67
C ARG A 122 -13.91 0.05 12.21
N SER A 123 -14.49 -1.11 11.90
CA SER A 123 -14.83 -1.47 10.51
C SER A 123 -15.79 -0.47 9.85
N LEU A 124 -16.76 0.05 10.60
CA LEU A 124 -17.69 1.09 10.14
C LEU A 124 -16.97 2.42 9.87
N GLU A 125 -15.99 2.78 10.69
CA GLU A 125 -15.15 3.98 10.45
C GLU A 125 -14.35 3.81 9.16
N ALA A 126 -13.70 2.65 8.97
CA ALA A 126 -13.00 2.30 7.74
C ALA A 126 -13.93 2.35 6.51
N GLN A 127 -15.16 1.86 6.64
CA GLN A 127 -16.15 1.89 5.55
C GLN A 127 -16.53 3.32 5.16
N ASN A 128 -16.79 4.19 6.14
CA ASN A 128 -17.11 5.59 5.90
C ASN A 128 -15.92 6.37 5.30
N LEU A 129 -14.70 6.09 5.78
CA LEU A 129 -13.46 6.59 5.20
C LEU A 129 -13.29 6.16 3.75
N TYR A 130 -13.47 4.87 3.45
CA TYR A 130 -13.35 4.35 2.08
C TYR A 130 -14.37 4.99 1.14
N GLN A 131 -15.64 5.08 1.54
CA GLN A 131 -16.68 5.71 0.71
C GLN A 131 -16.38 7.18 0.44
N THR A 132 -15.87 7.90 1.44
CA THR A 132 -15.48 9.31 1.31
C THR A 132 -14.28 9.45 0.37
N PHE A 133 -13.25 8.62 0.57
CA PHE A 133 -12.06 8.59 -0.28
C PHE A 133 -12.42 8.23 -1.73
N ALA A 134 -13.20 7.18 -1.96
CA ALA A 134 -13.55 6.70 -3.30
C ALA A 134 -14.39 7.72 -4.10
N ARG A 135 -15.20 8.55 -3.41
CA ARG A 135 -16.03 9.61 -4.00
C ARG A 135 -15.32 10.95 -4.13
N HIS A 136 -14.12 11.09 -3.57
CA HIS A 136 -13.37 12.34 -3.65
C HIS A 136 -13.01 12.67 -5.12
N PRO A 137 -13.17 13.93 -5.60
CA PRO A 137 -12.99 14.28 -7.02
C PRO A 137 -11.61 13.97 -7.60
N SER A 138 -10.57 13.98 -6.76
CA SER A 138 -9.19 13.67 -7.16
C SER A 138 -8.86 12.18 -7.12
N SER A 139 -9.81 11.32 -6.73
CA SER A 139 -9.58 9.88 -6.66
C SER A 139 -9.53 9.26 -8.05
N SER A 140 -8.54 8.39 -8.25
CA SER A 140 -8.24 7.70 -9.51
C SER A 140 -8.24 6.21 -9.26
N ILE A 141 -9.24 5.53 -9.83
CA ILE A 141 -9.41 4.09 -9.69
C ILE A 141 -8.74 3.34 -10.83
N THR A 142 -7.91 2.36 -10.50
CA THR A 142 -7.45 1.35 -11.45
C THR A 142 -8.35 0.11 -11.34
N ILE A 143 -8.79 -0.46 -12.47
CA ILE A 143 -9.51 -1.73 -12.48
C ILE A 143 -8.51 -2.84 -12.83
N LEU A 144 -8.32 -3.78 -11.90
CA LEU A 144 -7.46 -4.94 -12.07
C LEU A 144 -8.25 -6.12 -12.64
N ASN A 145 -7.61 -6.87 -13.54
CA ASN A 145 -8.22 -8.01 -14.21
C ASN A 145 -7.57 -9.31 -13.76
N GLY A 146 -8.33 -10.41 -13.80
CA GLY A 146 -7.84 -11.74 -13.47
C GLY A 146 -7.77 -12.05 -11.97
N HIS A 147 -7.34 -13.27 -11.67
CA HIS A 147 -7.28 -13.81 -10.31
C HIS A 147 -5.91 -13.58 -9.66
N HIS A 148 -5.91 -13.53 -8.33
CA HIS A 148 -4.70 -13.55 -7.52
C HIS A 148 -3.95 -14.88 -7.71
N GLU A 149 -2.67 -14.77 -8.04
CA GLU A 149 -1.73 -15.91 -8.18
C GLU A 149 -0.35 -15.56 -7.61
N GLU A 150 -0.30 -14.70 -6.59
CA GLU A 150 0.95 -14.26 -5.97
C GLU A 150 1.74 -15.44 -5.40
N LYS A 151 3.02 -15.50 -5.75
CA LYS A 151 3.93 -16.59 -5.38
C LYS A 151 4.90 -16.22 -4.26
N GLY A 152 4.89 -14.95 -3.87
CA GLY A 152 5.82 -14.38 -2.90
C GLY A 152 5.51 -12.91 -2.64
N VAL A 153 6.18 -12.37 -1.62
CA VAL A 153 6.23 -10.94 -1.32
C VAL A 153 7.64 -10.44 -1.66
N LEU A 154 7.74 -9.33 -2.39
CA LEU A 154 9.00 -8.64 -2.71
C LEU A 154 9.03 -7.31 -1.97
N GLN A 155 9.98 -7.16 -1.05
CA GLN A 155 10.27 -5.91 -0.37
C GLN A 155 11.44 -5.23 -1.09
N VAL A 156 11.16 -4.12 -1.78
CA VAL A 156 12.15 -3.35 -2.52
C VAL A 156 12.69 -2.24 -1.62
N GLU A 157 13.99 -2.28 -1.38
CA GLU A 157 14.69 -1.40 -0.45
C GLU A 157 15.37 -0.25 -1.18
N GLY A 158 15.58 0.82 -0.44
CA GLY A 158 16.01 2.10 -0.97
C GLY A 158 14.86 2.92 -1.56
N LYS A 159 15.19 4.16 -1.94
CA LYS A 159 14.22 5.16 -2.40
C LYS A 159 14.33 5.47 -3.89
N SER A 160 15.14 4.73 -4.64
CA SER A 160 15.46 5.04 -6.04
C SER A 160 14.75 4.16 -7.04
N HIS A 161 14.26 2.98 -6.63
CA HIS A 161 13.68 2.00 -7.53
C HIS A 161 12.41 1.38 -6.97
N SER A 162 11.59 0.87 -7.87
CA SER A 162 10.42 0.05 -7.60
C SER A 162 10.39 -1.13 -8.58
N LEU A 163 9.40 -2.01 -8.42
CA LEU A 163 9.14 -3.08 -9.38
C LEU A 163 7.76 -2.88 -10.01
N ASN A 164 7.74 -2.92 -11.34
CA ASN A 164 6.50 -3.07 -12.08
C ASN A 164 5.91 -4.46 -11.86
N SER A 165 4.59 -4.56 -11.95
CA SER A 165 3.92 -5.86 -12.04
C SER A 165 4.04 -6.42 -13.46
N ARG A 166 3.94 -7.74 -13.60
CA ARG A 166 4.04 -8.45 -14.89
C ARG A 166 2.73 -9.13 -15.23
N LYS A 167 2.32 -9.05 -16.50
CA LYS A 167 1.12 -9.71 -17.03
C LYS A 167 1.12 -11.23 -16.78
N HIS A 168 0.20 -11.68 -15.93
CA HIS A 168 -0.37 -13.03 -15.78
C HIS A 168 0.56 -14.27 -15.74
N LYS A 169 1.86 -14.13 -15.44
CA LYS A 169 2.74 -15.25 -15.05
C LYS A 169 3.78 -14.77 -14.04
N ASN A 170 3.83 -15.41 -12.86
CA ASN A 170 4.67 -15.05 -11.71
C ASN A 170 4.28 -13.69 -11.07
N MET A 171 3.10 -13.65 -10.46
CA MET A 171 2.67 -12.49 -9.67
C MET A 171 3.38 -12.49 -8.31
N PHE A 172 3.63 -11.29 -7.79
CA PHE A 172 4.16 -11.08 -6.46
C PHE A 172 3.44 -9.90 -5.84
N PHE A 173 3.25 -9.93 -4.52
CA PHE A 173 3.02 -8.70 -3.80
C PHE A 173 4.32 -7.90 -3.82
N VAL A 174 4.27 -6.65 -4.25
CA VAL A 174 5.43 -5.75 -4.24
C VAL A 174 5.20 -4.68 -3.18
N VAL A 175 6.16 -4.49 -2.30
CA VAL A 175 6.13 -3.47 -1.25
C VAL A 175 7.42 -2.67 -1.30
N THR A 176 7.35 -1.36 -1.04
CA THR A 176 8.52 -0.47 -1.05
C THR A 176 8.70 0.24 0.31
N PRO A 177 9.19 -0.45 1.34
CA PRO A 177 9.17 0.03 2.74
C PRO A 177 9.83 1.40 2.92
N ASP A 178 11.06 1.57 2.45
CA ASP A 178 11.80 2.84 2.62
C ASP A 178 11.12 4.05 1.95
N MET A 179 10.33 3.80 0.90
CA MET A 179 9.56 4.84 0.22
C MET A 179 8.25 5.15 0.93
N ILE A 180 7.62 4.14 1.53
CA ILE A 180 6.45 4.29 2.40
C ILE A 180 6.83 5.13 3.62
N ASP A 181 7.91 4.76 4.31
CA ASP A 181 8.40 5.49 5.48
C ASP A 181 8.75 6.93 5.14
N HIS A 182 9.47 7.14 4.04
CA HIS A 182 9.82 8.47 3.58
C HIS A 182 8.59 9.33 3.26
N LEU A 183 7.58 8.72 2.65
CA LEU A 183 6.34 9.42 2.33
C LEU A 183 5.58 9.80 3.60
N ILE A 184 5.49 8.90 4.59
CA ILE A 184 4.88 9.21 5.90
C ILE A 184 5.64 10.34 6.60
N ASP A 185 6.97 10.27 6.65
CA ASP A 185 7.81 11.33 7.25
C ASP A 185 7.57 12.70 6.61
N THR A 186 7.27 12.72 5.31
CA THR A 186 6.99 13.95 4.56
C THR A 186 5.56 14.43 4.76
N LEU A 187 4.59 13.51 4.80
CA LEU A 187 3.16 13.83 4.92
C LEU A 187 2.76 14.25 6.33
N ALA A 188 3.25 13.55 7.35
CA ALA A 188 2.87 13.72 8.76
C ALA A 188 2.91 15.18 9.24
N PRO A 189 4.00 15.96 9.03
CA PRO A 189 4.04 17.35 9.47
C PRO A 189 3.06 18.25 8.71
N ILE A 190 2.75 17.95 7.44
CA ILE A 190 1.82 18.75 6.62
C ILE A 190 0.38 18.42 7.00
N PHE A 191 0.06 17.14 7.13
CA PHE A 191 -1.26 16.66 7.55
C PHE A 191 -1.65 17.22 8.93
N SER A 192 -0.67 17.27 9.84
CA SER A 192 -0.84 17.68 11.23
C SER A 192 -1.01 19.19 11.43
N GLN A 193 -0.87 20.01 10.38
CA GLN A 193 -1.02 21.45 10.49
C GLN A 193 -2.41 21.83 11.04
N GLY A 194 -2.41 22.58 12.13
CA GLY A 194 -3.64 23.03 12.81
C GLY A 194 -4.37 21.94 13.60
N LEU A 195 -3.77 20.78 13.84
CA LEU A 195 -4.23 19.87 14.89
C LEU A 195 -3.77 20.39 16.27
N GLU A 196 -4.56 20.11 17.30
CA GLU A 196 -4.19 20.42 18.69
C GLU A 196 -2.95 19.62 19.12
N VAL A 197 -2.95 18.32 18.78
CA VAL A 197 -1.81 17.41 18.95
C VAL A 197 -1.35 16.99 17.55
N PRO A 198 -0.15 17.40 17.10
CA PRO A 198 0.44 16.91 15.87
C PRO A 198 0.72 15.40 15.97
N LEU A 199 0.49 14.66 14.89
CA LEU A 199 0.81 13.23 14.85
C LEU A 199 2.32 13.01 14.74
N ASP A 200 2.85 12.07 15.53
CA ASP A 200 4.21 11.57 15.33
C ASP A 200 4.24 10.71 14.04
N PRO A 201 5.18 10.96 13.11
CA PRO A 201 5.40 10.06 11.98
C PRO A 201 5.55 8.59 12.38
N GLN A 202 6.08 8.29 13.58
CA GLN A 202 6.25 6.92 14.04
C GLN A 202 4.91 6.23 14.32
N ASP A 203 3.93 6.91 14.93
CA ASP A 203 2.61 6.32 15.22
C ASP A 203 1.87 5.95 13.92
N ILE A 204 2.07 6.76 12.87
CA ILE A 204 1.51 6.50 11.54
C ILE A 204 2.20 5.29 10.88
N LYS A 205 3.53 5.15 11.04
CA LYS A 205 4.28 3.97 10.55
C LYS A 205 3.86 2.70 11.28
N ASP A 206 3.73 2.76 12.60
CA ASP A 206 3.29 1.64 13.42
C ASP A 206 1.86 1.22 13.06
N SER A 207 0.97 2.20 12.87
CA SER A 207 -0.37 1.98 12.34
C SER A 207 -0.36 1.31 10.97
N TYR A 208 0.50 1.78 10.06
CA TYR A 208 0.62 1.23 8.72
C TYR A 208 1.19 -0.21 8.73
N GLU A 209 2.22 -0.48 9.54
CA GLU A 209 2.79 -1.82 9.70
C GLU A 209 1.77 -2.80 10.25
N MET A 210 1.00 -2.41 11.28
CA MET A 210 -0.11 -3.21 11.80
C MET A 210 -1.12 -3.56 10.70
N GLN A 211 -1.53 -2.58 9.88
CA GLN A 211 -2.48 -2.81 8.79
C GLN A 211 -1.90 -3.70 7.68
N GLN A 212 -0.61 -3.57 7.39
CA GLN A 212 0.11 -4.45 6.47
C GLN A 212 0.14 -5.90 6.99
N ASP A 213 0.51 -6.10 8.25
CA ASP A 213 0.56 -7.44 8.87
C ASP A 213 -0.84 -8.07 8.95
N ALA A 214 -1.88 -7.28 9.29
CA ALA A 214 -3.27 -7.73 9.25
C ALA A 214 -3.69 -8.16 7.83
N THR A 215 -3.37 -7.35 6.82
CA THR A 215 -3.67 -7.67 5.41
C THR A 215 -2.92 -8.92 4.96
N ALA A 216 -1.64 -9.03 5.29
CA ALA A 216 -0.81 -10.17 4.93
C ALA A 216 -1.36 -11.47 5.52
N LYS A 217 -1.80 -11.44 6.78
CA LYS A 217 -2.43 -12.57 7.47
C LYS A 217 -3.77 -12.96 6.84
N LEU A 218 -4.65 -11.98 6.59
CA LEU A 218 -6.00 -12.23 6.09
C LEU A 218 -6.02 -12.68 4.62
N LEU A 219 -5.06 -12.23 3.82
CA LEU A 219 -4.90 -12.65 2.42
C LEU A 219 -3.97 -13.87 2.25
N GLY A 220 -3.37 -14.37 3.35
CA GLY A 220 -2.45 -15.51 3.32
C GLY A 220 -1.08 -15.21 2.69
N ALA A 221 -0.74 -13.93 2.49
CA ALA A 221 0.58 -13.50 2.04
C ALA A 221 1.68 -13.80 3.06
N ASP A 222 1.35 -13.84 4.35
CA ASP A 222 2.25 -14.27 5.44
C ASP A 222 2.76 -15.72 5.28
N LYS A 223 2.05 -16.56 4.54
CA LYS A 223 2.43 -17.95 4.26
C LYS A 223 3.37 -18.08 3.05
N LEU A 224 3.46 -17.03 2.23
CA LEU A 224 4.31 -16.98 1.05
C LEU A 224 5.77 -16.67 1.41
N PRO A 225 6.75 -17.05 0.58
CA PRO A 225 8.12 -16.61 0.78
C PRO A 225 8.26 -15.10 0.55
N THR A 226 8.96 -14.43 1.46
CA THR A 226 9.33 -13.01 1.32
C THR A 226 10.78 -12.88 0.87
N TYR A 227 11.02 -12.00 -0.10
CA TYR A 227 12.35 -11.67 -0.59
C TYR A 227 12.59 -10.18 -0.44
N LYS A 228 13.73 -9.83 0.14
CA LYS A 228 14.27 -8.48 0.18
C LYS A 228 15.09 -8.25 -1.08
N VAL A 229 14.85 -7.14 -1.77
CA VAL A 229 15.54 -6.71 -2.98
C VAL A 229 16.21 -5.38 -2.67
N GLY A 230 17.53 -5.36 -2.61
CA GLY A 230 18.34 -4.16 -2.35
C GLY A 230 19.39 -3.94 -3.43
N PHE A 231 20.32 -3.02 -3.18
CA PHE A 231 21.42 -2.69 -4.09
C PHE A 231 22.75 -2.76 -3.36
N ASN A 232 23.78 -3.30 -4.02
CA ASN A 232 25.15 -3.26 -3.51
C ASN A 232 25.89 -1.98 -3.92
N ASN A 233 27.11 -1.81 -3.43
CA ASN A 233 27.95 -0.63 -3.70
C ASN A 233 28.28 -0.41 -5.18
N ASN A 234 28.12 -1.43 -6.03
CA ASN A 234 28.34 -1.34 -7.48
C ASN A 234 27.04 -1.02 -8.25
N GLY A 235 25.94 -0.76 -7.55
CA GLY A 235 24.63 -0.51 -8.15
C GLY A 235 23.93 -1.75 -8.71
N HIS A 236 24.47 -2.96 -8.46
CA HIS A 236 23.79 -4.20 -8.84
C HIS A 236 22.77 -4.57 -7.76
N PHE A 237 21.58 -4.97 -8.18
CA PHE A 237 20.60 -5.46 -7.22
C PHE A 237 21.06 -6.77 -6.58
N VAL A 238 20.72 -6.94 -5.31
CA VAL A 238 20.93 -8.14 -4.51
C VAL A 238 19.60 -8.61 -3.97
N MET A 239 19.43 -9.92 -3.83
CA MET A 239 18.19 -10.52 -3.35
C MET A 239 18.47 -11.51 -2.23
N GLU A 240 17.78 -11.33 -1.12
CA GLU A 240 17.83 -12.20 0.05
C GLU A 240 16.44 -12.74 0.36
N GLN A 241 16.31 -14.05 0.59
CA GLN A 241 15.06 -14.60 1.08
C GLN A 241 15.01 -14.44 2.60
N LEU A 242 13.99 -13.74 3.10
CA LEU A 242 13.84 -13.52 4.53
C LEU A 242 13.38 -14.82 5.23
N PRO A 243 13.81 -15.03 6.49
CA PRO A 243 13.27 -16.13 7.29
C PRO A 243 11.76 -15.98 7.43
N LYS A 244 11.02 -17.10 7.43
CA LYS A 244 9.58 -17.04 7.71
C LYS A 244 9.39 -16.49 9.13
N LYS A 245 8.60 -15.42 9.29
CA LYS A 245 8.09 -15.00 10.61
C LYS A 245 7.43 -16.24 11.22
N LYS A 246 7.93 -16.69 12.39
CA LYS A 246 7.26 -17.77 13.13
C LYS A 246 5.88 -17.22 13.52
N ALA A 247 4.82 -17.99 13.29
CA ALA A 247 3.50 -17.64 13.79
C ALA A 247 3.60 -17.50 15.31
N SER A 248 3.39 -16.27 15.80
CA SER A 248 3.22 -15.95 17.23
C SER A 248 1.85 -16.39 17.70
#